data_AF-A0A840BQ68-F1
#
_entry.id   AF-A0A840BQ68-F1
#
_cell.length_a   1.000
_cell.length_b   1.000
_cell.length_c   1.000
_cell.angle_alpha   90.00
_cell.angle_beta   90.00
_cell.angle_gamma   90.00
#
_symmetry.space_group_name_H-M   'P 1'
#
loop_
_entity.id
_entity.type
_entity.pdbx_description
1 polymer ?
#
loop_
_entity_poly.entity_id
_entity_poly.type
_entity_poly.pdbx_seq_one_letter_code
_entity_poly.pdbx_strand_id
1 'polypeptide(L)'
;MKMRHLAAAILALAATGAFAEGTTSVPKHTCVKPDIPGVEPSDAKIRAFKKGFETYRQCIKAYQEDRKAALKAIEVAAKENQEAFNAASEEFNAFVKEFQSSQDK
;
A
#
# COMPACT_ATOMS: atom_id res chain seq x y z
N MET A 1 -37.49 -47.98 -2.84
CA MET A 1 -37.31 -47.15 -1.64
C MET A 1 -36.15 -46.20 -1.93
N LYS A 2 -36.32 -44.93 -2.33
CA LYS A 2 -36.86 -43.75 -1.61
C LYS A 2 -36.27 -43.56 -0.21
N MET A 3 -35.17 -42.82 -0.14
CA MET A 3 -34.94 -41.58 0.65
C MET A 3 -33.42 -41.40 0.80
N ARG A 4 -32.83 -40.43 0.08
CA ARG A 4 -32.66 -39.03 0.50
C ARG A 4 -32.01 -38.95 1.88
N HIS A 5 -30.70 -38.76 1.92
CA HIS A 5 -30.05 -37.84 2.86
C HIS A 5 -28.86 -37.18 2.15
N LEU A 6 -29.19 -36.13 1.38
CA LEU A 6 -28.31 -34.98 1.21
C LEU A 6 -28.04 -34.42 2.62
N ALA A 7 -26.81 -34.55 3.10
CA ALA A 7 -26.29 -33.73 4.18
C ALA A 7 -25.07 -33.00 3.64
N ALA A 8 -25.35 -31.99 2.81
CA ALA A 8 -24.42 -30.95 2.45
C ALA A 8 -24.01 -30.20 3.72
N ALA A 9 -22.86 -30.55 4.30
CA ALA A 9 -22.20 -29.74 5.31
C ALA A 9 -21.51 -28.56 4.61
N ILE A 10 -22.32 -27.64 4.11
CA ILE A 10 -21.91 -26.29 3.73
C ILE A 10 -22.23 -25.40 4.94
N LEU A 11 -21.32 -24.46 5.24
CA LEU A 11 -21.25 -23.47 6.35
C LEU A 11 -20.22 -23.85 7.42
N ALA A 12 -19.18 -23.07 7.72
CA ALA A 12 -18.98 -21.64 7.46
C ALA A 12 -17.48 -21.29 7.38
N LEU A 13 -17.01 -20.84 6.21
CA LEU A 13 -15.87 -19.92 6.17
C LEU A 13 -16.41 -18.53 6.52
N ALA A 14 -16.44 -18.22 7.82
CA ALA A 14 -16.58 -16.84 8.26
C ALA A 14 -15.24 -16.13 8.02
N ALA A 15 -14.93 -15.82 6.77
CA ALA A 15 -13.90 -14.86 6.44
C ALA A 15 -14.46 -13.47 6.77
N THR A 16 -14.29 -13.02 8.02
CA THR A 16 -14.46 -11.60 8.37
C THR A 16 -13.30 -10.83 7.76
N GLY A 17 -13.33 -10.66 6.44
CA GLY A 17 -12.54 -9.68 5.74
C GLY A 17 -13.15 -8.32 6.01
N ALA A 18 -12.77 -7.69 7.11
CA ALA A 18 -12.91 -6.25 7.25
C ALA A 18 -11.97 -5.62 6.20
N PHE A 19 -12.47 -5.46 4.98
CA PHE A 19 -11.81 -4.66 3.97
C PHE A 19 -11.78 -3.24 4.50
N ALA A 20 -10.64 -2.84 5.06
CA ALA A 20 -10.38 -1.45 5.33
C ALA A 20 -10.47 -0.72 3.99
N GLU A 21 -11.56 0.03 3.76
CA GLU A 21 -11.67 0.99 2.67
C GLU A 21 -10.62 2.08 2.91
N GLY A 22 -9.41 1.81 2.43
CA GLY A 22 -8.32 2.75 2.47
C GLY A 22 -8.53 3.82 1.42
N THR A 23 -9.20 4.91 1.76
CA THR A 23 -9.00 6.16 1.02
C THR A 23 -7.56 6.61 1.28
N THR A 24 -6.63 6.17 0.44
CA THR A 24 -5.21 6.52 0.50
C THR A 24 -4.99 7.92 -0.09
N SER A 25 -5.56 8.93 0.56
CA SER A 25 -5.19 10.30 0.26
C SER A 25 -3.75 10.52 0.70
N VAL A 26 -2.83 10.68 -0.26
CA VAL A 26 -1.44 11.05 0.02
C VAL A 26 -1.46 12.46 0.63
N PRO A 27 -1.04 12.65 1.89
CA PRO A 27 -1.03 13.97 2.51
C PRO A 27 -0.16 14.91 1.70
N LYS A 28 -0.65 16.12 1.39
CA LYS A 28 0.16 17.14 0.72
C LYS A 28 1.12 17.78 1.72
N HIS A 29 2.28 18.24 1.24
CA HIS A 29 3.16 19.06 2.07
C HIS A 29 2.55 20.45 2.31
N THR A 30 2.91 21.06 3.44
CA THR A 30 2.54 22.45 3.80
C THR A 30 3.67 23.45 3.51
N CYS A 31 4.76 22.99 2.89
CA CYS A 31 5.93 23.82 2.60
C CYS A 31 5.63 25.03 1.71
N VAL A 32 6.04 26.22 2.15
CA VAL A 32 5.84 27.48 1.41
C VAL A 32 7.07 27.76 0.56
N LYS A 33 6.87 27.80 -0.76
CA LYS A 33 7.93 28.16 -1.71
C LYS A 33 8.25 29.66 -1.56
N PRO A 34 9.53 30.04 -1.44
CA PRO A 34 9.91 31.45 -1.41
C PRO A 34 9.82 32.07 -2.80
N ASP A 35 9.58 33.38 -2.84
CA ASP A 35 9.57 34.15 -4.10
C ASP A 35 10.96 34.19 -4.72
N ILE A 36 11.05 33.80 -6.00
CA ILE A 36 12.29 33.83 -6.75
C ILE A 36 12.61 35.31 -7.07
N PRO A 37 13.81 35.80 -6.71
CA PRO A 37 14.21 37.14 -7.08
C PRO A 37 14.22 37.30 -8.62
N GLY A 38 13.66 38.41 -9.12
CA GLY A 38 13.66 38.73 -10.54
C GLY A 38 15.04 39.12 -11.07
N VAL A 39 15.09 39.64 -12.31
CA VAL A 39 16.33 40.14 -12.93
C VAL A 39 16.84 41.36 -12.12
N GLU A 40 18.13 41.34 -11.75
CA GLU A 40 18.81 42.36 -10.93
C GLU A 40 18.17 42.64 -9.55
N PRO A 41 18.10 41.62 -8.66
CA PRO A 41 17.50 41.81 -7.36
C PRO A 41 18.43 42.55 -6.40
N SER A 42 17.87 43.44 -5.58
CA SER A 42 18.61 44.05 -4.46
C SER A 42 19.20 42.98 -3.53
N ASP A 43 20.33 43.25 -2.89
CA ASP A 43 20.96 42.34 -1.93
C ASP A 43 20.03 41.88 -0.80
N ALA A 44 19.12 42.76 -0.35
CA ALA A 44 18.12 42.41 0.65
C ALA A 44 17.19 41.30 0.17
N LYS A 45 16.71 41.36 -1.08
CA LYS A 45 15.89 40.31 -1.71
C LYS A 45 16.66 39.01 -1.88
N ILE A 46 17.95 39.08 -2.25
CA ILE A 46 18.81 37.89 -2.34
C ILE A 46 18.95 37.22 -0.97
N ARG A 47 19.22 37.99 0.10
CA ARG A 47 19.36 37.44 1.47
C ARG A 47 18.06 36.82 1.97
N ALA A 48 16.93 37.49 1.75
CA ALA A 48 15.61 36.98 2.12
C ALA A 48 15.30 35.66 1.40
N PHE A 49 15.55 35.60 0.09
CA PHE A 49 15.38 34.37 -0.69
C PHE A 49 16.27 33.23 -0.18
N LYS A 50 17.57 33.47 0.06
CA LYS A 50 18.47 32.42 0.56
C LYS A 50 17.97 31.80 1.87
N LYS A 51 17.51 32.64 2.80
CA LYS A 51 16.93 32.17 4.07
C LYS A 51 15.64 31.37 3.83
N GLY A 52 14.71 31.90 3.05
CA GLY A 52 13.44 31.23 2.75
C GLY A 52 13.63 29.93 1.97
N PHE A 53 14.61 29.88 1.07
CA PHE A 53 14.97 28.70 0.29
C PHE A 53 15.48 27.58 1.18
N GLU A 54 16.33 27.89 2.15
CA GLU A 54 16.83 26.90 3.10
C GLU A 54 15.69 26.29 3.93
N THR A 55 14.79 27.12 4.45
CA THR A 55 13.59 26.65 5.17
C THR A 55 12.70 25.78 4.30
N TYR A 56 12.42 26.22 3.06
CA TYR A 56 11.61 25.44 2.12
C TYR A 56 12.26 24.09 1.80
N ARG A 57 13.57 24.08 1.54
CA ARG A 57 14.35 22.87 1.26
C ARG A 57 14.27 21.87 2.40
N GLN A 58 14.45 22.32 3.64
CA GLN A 58 14.35 21.47 4.82
C GLN A 58 12.95 20.89 4.97
N CYS A 59 11.91 21.70 4.79
CA CYS A 59 10.53 21.24 4.85
C CYS A 59 10.22 20.15 3.80
N ILE A 60 10.64 20.36 2.54
CA ILE A 60 10.42 19.38 1.47
C ILE A 60 11.16 18.08 1.76
N LYS A 61 12.39 18.14 2.30
CA LYS A 61 13.13 16.94 2.70
C LYS A 61 12.40 16.16 3.79
N ALA A 62 11.91 16.82 4.83
CA ALA A 62 11.16 16.18 5.90
C ALA A 62 9.92 15.47 5.35
N TYR A 63 9.16 16.14 4.49
CA TYR A 63 8.01 15.52 3.81
C TYR A 63 8.42 14.28 2.99
N GLN A 64 9.52 14.36 2.23
CA GLN A 64 10.00 13.21 1.47
C GLN A 64 10.40 12.03 2.36
N GLU A 65 11.03 12.29 3.50
CA GLU A 65 11.40 11.29 4.49
C GLU A 65 10.16 10.63 5.10
N ASP A 66 9.16 11.42 5.47
CA ASP A 66 7.87 10.92 5.96
C ASP A 66 7.14 10.04 4.94
N ARG A 67 7.27 10.36 3.64
CA ARG A 67 6.70 9.53 2.56
C ARG A 67 7.49 8.26 2.31
N LYS A 68 8.82 8.31 2.37
CA LYS A 68 9.64 7.09 2.29
C LYS A 68 9.34 6.13 3.43
N ALA A 69 9.17 6.64 4.65
CA ALA A 69 8.83 5.81 5.81
C ALA A 69 7.48 5.09 5.63
N ALA A 70 6.46 5.78 5.14
CA ALA A 70 5.16 5.16 4.86
C ALA A 70 5.21 4.16 3.71
N LEU A 71 5.96 4.45 2.64
CA LEU A 71 6.14 3.51 1.53
C LEU A 71 6.78 2.20 2.01
N LYS A 72 7.80 2.28 2.86
CA LYS A 72 8.44 1.09 3.42
C LYS A 72 7.45 0.19 4.18
N ALA A 73 6.53 0.79 4.95
CA ALA A 73 5.50 0.03 5.65
C ALA A 73 4.52 -0.65 4.67
N ILE A 74 4.14 0.05 3.60
CA ILE A 74 3.28 -0.50 2.54
C ILE A 74 3.99 -1.64 1.81
N GLU A 75 5.27 -1.50 1.49
CA GLU A 75 6.07 -2.54 0.82
C GLU A 75 6.14 -3.83 1.63
N VAL A 76 6.34 -3.73 2.95
CA VAL A 76 6.33 -4.90 3.85
C VAL A 76 4.96 -5.59 3.81
N ALA A 77 3.88 -4.83 4.01
CA ALA A 77 2.53 -5.40 3.98
C ALA A 77 2.20 -6.02 2.61
N ALA A 78 2.60 -5.37 1.51
CA ALA A 78 2.40 -5.89 0.16
C ALA A 78 3.13 -7.23 -0.05
N LYS A 79 4.37 -7.33 0.44
CA LYS A 79 5.15 -8.58 0.37
C LYS A 79 4.49 -9.70 1.16
N GLU A 80 4.06 -9.45 2.39
CA GLU A 80 3.37 -10.45 3.23
C GLU A 80 2.07 -10.94 2.57
N ASN A 81 1.29 -10.01 1.99
CA ASN A 81 0.08 -10.38 1.24
C ASN A 81 0.40 -11.20 -0.01
N GLN A 82 1.48 -10.87 -0.72
CA GLN A 82 1.92 -11.63 -1.88
C GLN A 82 2.34 -13.07 -1.49
N GLU A 83 3.08 -13.22 -0.39
CA GLU A 83 3.48 -14.54 0.13
C GLU A 83 2.26 -15.38 0.51
N ALA A 84 1.28 -14.79 1.22
CA ALA A 84 0.04 -15.46 1.57
C ALA A 84 -0.78 -15.89 0.35
N PHE A 85 -0.87 -15.01 -0.66
CA PHE A 85 -1.54 -15.33 -1.93
C PHE A 85 -0.88 -16.51 -2.65
N ASN A 86 0.46 -16.52 -2.72
CA ASN A 86 1.20 -17.60 -3.37
C ASN A 86 0.99 -18.93 -2.64
N ALA A 87 1.09 -18.94 -1.31
CA ALA A 87 0.85 -20.14 -0.50
C ALA A 87 -0.56 -20.71 -0.71
N ALA A 88 -1.59 -19.86 -0.70
CA ALA A 88 -2.96 -20.29 -0.97
C ALA A 88 -3.14 -20.86 -2.40
N SER A 89 -2.43 -20.27 -3.37
CA SER A 89 -2.43 -20.77 -4.76
C SER A 89 -1.78 -22.14 -4.87
N GLU A 90 -0.67 -22.37 -4.16
CA GLU A 90 0.01 -23.67 -4.11
C GLU A 90 -0.88 -24.75 -3.47
N GLU A 91 -1.55 -24.43 -2.35
CA GLU A 91 -2.50 -25.32 -1.69
C GLU A 91 -3.65 -25.72 -2.65
N PHE A 92 -4.24 -24.73 -3.32
CA PHE A 92 -5.31 -24.99 -4.28
C PHE A 92 -4.83 -25.87 -5.46
N ASN A 93 -3.65 -25.57 -6.01
CA ASN A 93 -3.08 -26.37 -7.10
C ASN A 93 -2.79 -27.81 -6.67
N ALA A 94 -2.31 -28.02 -5.45
CA ALA A 94 -2.09 -29.35 -4.88
C ALA A 94 -3.41 -30.12 -4.75
N PHE A 95 -4.46 -29.48 -4.22
CA PHE A 95 -5.80 -30.05 -4.12
C PHE A 95 -6.36 -30.46 -5.49
N VAL A 96 -6.27 -29.59 -6.49
CA VAL A 96 -6.74 -29.91 -7.85
C VAL A 96 -6.02 -31.12 -8.43
N LYS A 97 -4.70 -31.24 -8.21
CA LYS A 97 -3.92 -32.39 -8.67
C LYS A 97 -4.32 -33.70 -7.99
N GLU A 98 -4.57 -33.67 -6.67
CA GLU A 98 -5.05 -34.82 -5.90
C GLU A 98 -6.44 -35.26 -6.37
N PHE A 99 -7.33 -34.30 -6.60
CA PHE A 99 -8.68 -34.55 -7.11
C PHE A 99 -8.63 -35.23 -8.48
N GLN A 100 -7.84 -34.71 -9.43
CA GLN A 100 -7.68 -35.30 -10.76
C GLN A 100 -7.12 -36.73 -10.68
N SER A 101 -6.08 -36.94 -9.87
CA SER A 101 -5.46 -38.26 -9.67
C SER A 101 -6.41 -39.29 -9.05
N SER A 102 -7.47 -38.84 -8.37
CA SER A 102 -8.51 -39.69 -7.78
C SER A 102 -9.62 -40.05 -8.77
N GLN A 103 -9.81 -39.27 -9.84
CA GLN A 103 -10.78 -39.55 -10.90
C GLN A 103 -10.23 -40.52 -11.97
N ASP A 104 -8.91 -40.56 -12.14
CA ASP A 104 -8.23 -41.44 -13.10
C ASP A 104 -8.03 -42.89 -12.58
N LYS A 105 -8.56 -43.22 -11.40
CA LYS A 105 -8.54 -44.56 -10.79
C LYS A 105 -9.91 -45.22 -10.86
#